data_AF-A0AA38LNA0-F1
#
_entry.id   AF-A0AA38LNA0-F1
#
_cell.length_a   1.000
_cell.length_b   1.000
_cell.length_c   1.000
_cell.angle_alpha   90.00
_cell.angle_beta   90.00
_cell.angle_gamma   90.00
#
_symmetry.space_group_name_H-M   'P 1'
#
loop_
_entity.id
_entity.type
_entity.pdbx_description
1 polymer ?
#
loop_
_entity_poly.entity_id
_entity_poly.type
_entity_poly.pdbx_seq_one_letter_code
_entity_poly.pdbx_strand_id
1 'polypeptide(L)' 'LYGTDAELPISAKLPTLRLSWAIKDETFQNSLEKRIMYLAELEEKRIRVVDKITEHQNQVKRLFNKKAKPREFQ' A
#
# COMPACT_ATOMS: atom_id res chain seq x y z
N LEU A 1 4.17 -24.82 57.75
CA LEU A 1 4.56 -24.88 56.33
C LEU A 1 3.56 -24.05 55.54
N TYR A 2 3.87 -22.79 55.28
CA TYR A 2 3.17 -22.00 54.26
C TYR A 2 4.05 -22.06 53.02
N GLY A 3 3.55 -22.68 51.95
CA GLY A 3 4.36 -22.93 50.77
C GLY A 3 3.68 -23.94 49.86
N THR A 4 2.60 -23.52 49.23
CA THR A 4 2.23 -24.07 47.94
C THR A 4 1.91 -22.87 47.07
N ASP A 5 2.92 -22.38 46.35
CA ASP A 5 2.70 -21.52 45.21
C ASP A 5 1.73 -22.25 44.29
N ALA A 6 0.53 -21.71 44.15
CA ALA A 6 -0.43 -22.21 43.18
C ALA A 6 0.09 -21.81 41.81
N GLU A 7 1.00 -22.62 41.25
CA GLU A 7 1.37 -22.54 39.85
C GLU A 7 0.11 -22.87 39.03
N LEU A 8 -0.56 -21.81 38.57
CA LEU A 8 -1.60 -21.91 37.55
C LEU A 8 -0.99 -22.61 36.33
N PRO A 9 -1.55 -23.74 35.87
CA PRO A 9 -1.06 -24.40 34.68
C PRO A 9 -1.46 -23.54 33.47
N ILE A 10 -0.58 -22.62 33.10
CA ILE A 10 -0.65 -21.84 31.84
C ILE A 10 -0.68 -22.79 30.62
N SER A 11 -0.40 -24.09 30.82
CA SER A 11 -0.44 -25.12 29.79
C SER A 11 -1.85 -25.59 29.40
N ALA A 12 -2.89 -25.32 30.19
CA ALA A 12 -4.26 -25.59 29.78
C ALA A 12 -4.75 -24.45 28.86
N LYS A 13 -4.25 -24.44 27.62
CA LYS A 13 -4.67 -23.52 26.54
C LYS A 13 -6.19 -23.45 26.51
N LEU A 14 -6.77 -22.40 27.09
CA LEU A 14 -8.20 -22.12 27.07
C LEU A 14 -8.68 -22.21 25.61
N PRO A 15 -9.72 -22.99 25.30
CA PRO A 15 -10.24 -23.12 23.93
C PRO A 15 -10.57 -21.75 23.30
N THR A 16 -10.98 -20.79 24.13
CA THR A 16 -11.29 -19.41 23.75
C THR A 16 -10.08 -18.63 23.25
N LEU A 17 -8.88 -18.85 23.82
CA LEU A 17 -7.63 -18.23 23.35
C LEU A 17 -7.23 -18.76 21.97
N ARG A 18 -7.41 -20.06 21.70
CA ARG A 18 -7.09 -20.66 20.39
C ARG A 18 -7.94 -20.07 19.26
N LEU A 19 -9.23 -19.84 19.51
CA LEU A 19 -10.13 -19.22 18.53
C LEU A 19 -9.73 -17.76 18.26
N SER A 20 -9.36 -17.00 19.29
CA SER A 20 -8.96 -15.60 19.13
C SER A 20 -7.66 -15.39 18.35
N TRP A 21 -6.76 -16.39 18.35
CA TRP A 21 -5.51 -16.34 17.58
C TRP A 21 -5.72 -16.83 16.14
N ALA A 22 -6.47 -17.91 15.94
CA ALA A 22 -6.80 -18.42 14.60
C ALA A 22 -7.61 -17.41 13.75
N ILE A 23 -8.56 -16.69 14.38
CA ILE A 23 -9.34 -15.65 13.69
C ILE A 23 -8.47 -14.46 13.29
N LYS A 24 -7.45 -14.12 14.08
CA LYS A 24 -6.57 -12.99 13.78
C LYS A 24 -5.67 -13.27 12.58
N ASP A 25 -5.10 -14.46 12.46
CA ASP A 25 -4.09 -14.70 11.43
C ASP A 25 -4.68 -14.75 10.00
N GLU A 26 -5.82 -15.43 9.80
CA GLU A 26 -6.46 -15.50 8.48
C GLU A 26 -7.10 -14.16 8.08
N THR A 27 -7.77 -13.47 9.00
CA THR A 27 -8.40 -12.17 8.69
C THR A 27 -7.37 -11.06 8.50
N PHE A 28 -6.26 -11.10 9.23
CA PHE A 28 -5.17 -10.13 9.11
C PHE A 28 -4.43 -10.28 7.78
N GLN A 29 -4.09 -11.49 7.36
CA GLN A 29 -3.46 -11.72 6.05
C GLN A 29 -4.36 -11.25 4.91
N ASN A 30 -5.66 -11.61 4.94
CA ASN A 30 -6.64 -11.12 3.97
C ASN A 30 -6.77 -9.58 3.96
N SER A 31 -6.62 -8.93 5.12
CA SER A 31 -6.65 -7.46 5.21
C SER A 31 -5.41 -6.81 4.60
N LEU A 32 -4.24 -7.42 4.78
CA LEU A 32 -2.98 -6.95 4.21
C LEU A 32 -2.96 -7.09 2.69
N GLU A 33 -3.43 -8.22 2.16
CA GLU A 33 -3.54 -8.45 0.72
C GLU A 33 -4.47 -7.43 0.05
N LYS A 34 -5.65 -7.18 0.63
CA LYS A 34 -6.57 -6.14 0.17
C LYS A 34 -5.92 -4.76 0.21
N ARG A 35 -5.13 -4.47 1.25
CA ARG A 35 -4.43 -3.19 1.37
C ARG A 35 -3.34 -3.04 0.30
N ILE A 36 -2.60 -4.10 0.02
CA ILE A 36 -1.57 -4.13 -1.03
C ILE A 36 -2.20 -3.90 -2.40
N MET A 37 -3.30 -4.60 -2.71
CA MET A 37 -4.03 -4.38 -3.97
C MET A 37 -4.51 -2.94 -4.12
N TYR A 38 -5.09 -2.38 -3.05
CA TYR A 38 -5.53 -0.99 -3.06
C TYR A 38 -4.37 0.00 -3.28
N LEU A 39 -3.20 -0.26 -2.69
CA LEU A 39 -2.01 0.56 -2.92
C LEU A 39 -1.51 0.45 -4.37
N ALA A 40 -1.56 -0.74 -4.97
CA ALA A 40 -1.21 -0.92 -6.37
C ALA A 40 -2.14 -0.12 -7.30
N GLU A 41 -3.45 -0.16 -7.06
CA GLU A 41 -4.42 0.65 -7.83
C GLU A 41 -4.17 2.16 -7.70
N LEU A 42 -3.78 2.62 -6.51
CA LEU A 42 -3.42 4.02 -6.30
C LEU A 42 -2.17 4.41 -7.07
N GLU A 43 -1.16 3.53 -7.11
CA GLU A 43 0.07 3.80 -7.85
C GLU A 43 -0.18 3.86 -9.36
N GLU A 44 -1.03 2.98 -9.91
CA GLU A 44 -1.44 3.08 -11.31
C GLU A 44 -2.16 4.39 -11.64
N LYS A 45 -3.00 4.89 -10.73
CA LYS A 45 -3.67 6.20 -10.90
C LYS A 45 -2.65 7.32 -10.87
N ARG A 46 -1.68 7.26 -9.96
CA ARG A 46 -0.58 8.22 -9.86
C ARG A 46 0.23 8.27 -11.15
N ILE A 47 0.65 7.12 -11.69
CA ILE A 47 1.41 7.03 -12.94
C ILE A 47 0.63 7.69 -14.09
N ARG A 48 -0.66 7.35 -14.25
CA ARG A 48 -1.51 7.96 -15.28
C ARG A 48 -1.60 9.48 -15.18
N VAL A 49 -1.62 10.03 -13.97
CA VAL A 49 -1.63 11.49 -13.77
C VAL A 49 -0.28 12.10 -14.13
N VAL A 50 0.82 11.47 -13.73
CA VAL A 50 2.18 11.91 -14.08
C VAL A 50 2.36 11.92 -15.60
N ASP A 51 1.97 10.85 -16.29
CA ASP A 51 2.08 10.75 -17.75
C ASP A 51 1.35 11.91 -18.43
N LYS A 52 0.10 12.18 -18.06
CA LYS A 52 -0.68 13.32 -18.59
C LYS A 52 0.01 14.66 -18.34
N ILE A 53 0.57 14.87 -17.16
CA ILE A 53 1.31 16.10 -16.84
C ILE A 53 2.55 16.21 -17.74
N THR A 54 3.30 15.14 -17.92
CA THR A 54 4.50 15.15 -18.77
C THR A 54 4.17 15.40 -20.23
N GLU A 55 3.10 14.81 -20.76
CA GLU A 55 2.59 15.08 -22.11
C GLU A 55 2.22 16.54 -22.28
N HIS A 56 1.48 17.10 -21.32
CA HIS A 56 1.10 18.51 -21.33
C HIS A 56 2.33 19.43 -21.30
N GLN A 57 3.29 19.16 -20.41
CA GLN A 57 4.54 19.92 -20.35
C GLN A 57 5.33 19.84 -21.66
N ASN A 58 5.37 18.67 -22.30
CA ASN A 58 6.02 18.49 -23.58
C ASN A 58 5.32 19.28 -24.69
N GLN A 59 3.99 19.33 -24.68
CA GLN A 59 3.22 20.14 -25.62
C GLN A 59 3.52 21.64 -25.43
N VAL A 60 3.52 22.12 -24.19
CA VAL A 60 3.85 23.52 -23.87
C VAL A 60 5.27 23.86 -24.30
N LYS A 61 6.26 23.00 -24.01
CA LYS A 61 7.65 23.16 -24.47
C LYS A 61 7.75 23.25 -25.99
N ARG A 62 7.02 22.38 -26.73
CA ARG A 62 6.98 22.42 -28.20
C ARG A 62 6.39 23.73 -28.71
N LEU A 63 5.29 24.19 -28.13
CA LEU A 63 4.66 25.47 -28.50
C LEU A 63 5.59 26.65 -28.22
N PHE A 64 6.25 26.66 -27.07
CA PHE A 64 7.24 27.67 -26.73
C PHE A 64 8.40 27.67 -27.72
N ASN A 65 9.01 26.50 -28.00
CA ASN A 65 10.11 26.37 -28.95
C ASN A 65 9.73 26.85 -30.36
N LYS A 66 8.49 26.56 -30.82
CA LYS A 66 7.97 27.07 -32.10
C LYS A 66 7.82 28.60 -32.14
N LYS A 67 7.56 29.24 -31.00
CA LYS A 67 7.45 30.70 -30.88
C LYS A 67 8.81 31.38 -30.68
N ALA A 68 9.70 30.75 -29.93
CA ALA A 68 10.99 31.31 -29.53
C ALA A 68 12.05 31.21 -30.65
N LYS A 69 11.98 30.18 -31.50
CA LYS A 69 12.88 30.05 -32.65
C LYS A 69 12.15 30.49 -33.93
N PRO A 70 12.66 31.48 -34.69
CA PRO A 70 12.15 31.74 -36.02
C PRO A 70 12.29 30.45 -36.85
N ARG A 71 11.28 30.15 -37.68
CA ARG A 71 11.36 29.00 -38.59
C ARG A 71 12.43 29.31 -39.64
N GLU A 72 13.59 28.69 -39.48
CA GLU A 72 14.57 28.62 -40.57
C GLU A 72 14.04 27.59 -41.58
N PHE A 73 13.59 28.10 -42.73
CA PHE A 73 13.36 27.26 -43.91
C PHE A 73 14.72 27.12 -44.62
N GLN A 74 15.29 25.91 -44.61
CA GLN A 74 16.33 25.51 -45.55
C GLN A 74 15.70 24.81 -46.74
#